data_AF-A0A0F9D630-F1
#
_entry.id   AF-A0A0F9D630-F1
#
_cell.length_a   1.000
_cell.length_b   1.000
_cell.length_c   1.000
_cell.angle_alpha   90.00
_cell.angle_beta   90.00
_cell.angle_gamma   90.00
#
_symmetry.space_group_name_H-M   'P 1'
#
loop_
_entity.id
_entity.type
_entity.pdbx_description
1 polymer ?
#
loop_
_entity_poly.entity_id
_entity_poly.type
_entity_poly.pdbx_seq_one_letter_code
_entity_poly.pdbx_strand_id
1 'polypeptide(L)'
;MAIKEEKGICGICSAGCWIIAEFDDQGRIVKLLPDEGSPMGITCKLAEHVSDIVYSEDRLLYPQRRKGPKGTLEFERITWQEAYDEIAARLNAQKEKYGPEAAAIYTGVGTFELAQCDVFQPKGVHGPSEVVDQNAFGWEDGGWGNIPLEDYVFYELHVGTFTPEGTFEAAIEHIPYLRDLGVTAVELMPVSQFPGTRNWGYDCVYPFSVHEGYGGPEGLKRLVNAFHKEGLAVVLDVVYNHLGPEGNYLGSFGPYFTDRYQTPWGDAINFDGEGSGQVRDFFISNAQFWAHHFHIDALRLDAVHGIFDQSPEHILKELNESIRESTDMYLIAESDLNDPRVIEDTGVIDDTGAGGYGLDLQWNDDFHHALHTLLTSEDMGYYMDFGDTSHLAKALKEGFIYSGQFSAFRKQHHGRPTAHLDPCRFVVFSQ
;
A
#
# COMPACT_ATOMS: atom_id res chain seq x y z
N MET A 1 8.87 46.99 3.04
CA MET A 1 7.81 47.47 3.95
C MET A 1 8.22 47.08 5.36
N ALA A 2 7.93 47.91 6.37
CA ALA A 2 8.27 47.54 7.75
C ALA A 2 7.32 46.42 8.18
N ILE A 3 7.86 45.20 8.32
CA ILE A 3 7.12 44.05 8.86
C ILE A 3 7.14 44.19 10.37
N LYS A 4 5.97 44.16 10.99
CA LYS A 4 5.87 44.11 12.45
C LYS A 4 5.83 42.64 12.86
N GLU A 5 6.71 42.26 13.77
CA GLU A 5 6.75 40.91 14.32
C GLU A 5 6.20 40.91 15.76
N GLU A 6 5.35 39.93 16.06
CA GLU A 6 4.90 39.68 17.43
C GLU A 6 5.01 38.20 17.78
N LYS A 7 5.55 37.91 18.97
CA LYS A 7 5.51 36.55 19.54
C LYS A 7 4.11 36.22 20.00
N GLY A 8 3.67 34.99 19.75
CA GLY A 8 2.34 34.54 20.12
C GLY A 8 2.20 33.04 20.15
N ILE A 9 0.96 32.61 20.34
CA ILE A 9 0.55 31.21 20.27
C ILE A 9 -0.30 31.05 19.01
N CYS A 10 0.03 30.07 18.18
CA CYS A 10 -0.73 29.77 16.98
C CYS A 10 -2.18 29.42 17.32
N GLY A 11 -3.13 30.15 16.75
CA GLY A 11 -4.57 29.99 16.97
C GLY A 11 -5.29 29.16 15.90
N ILE A 12 -4.57 28.59 14.93
CA ILE A 12 -5.16 27.74 13.87
C ILE A 12 -5.75 26.46 14.44
N CYS A 13 -5.23 26.03 15.59
CA CYS A 13 -5.24 24.67 16.05
C CYS A 13 -5.16 24.68 17.59
N SER A 14 -5.65 23.64 18.26
CA SER A 14 -5.61 23.58 19.74
C SER A 14 -4.25 23.18 20.32
N ALA A 15 -3.26 22.82 19.49
CA ALA A 15 -1.92 22.46 19.95
C ALA A 15 -1.14 23.65 20.54
N GLY A 16 -1.48 24.88 20.12
CA GLY A 16 -0.90 26.09 20.71
C GLY A 16 0.61 26.20 20.50
N CYS A 17 1.10 25.99 19.27
CA CYS A 17 2.51 26.15 18.93
C CYS A 17 3.00 27.58 19.19
N TRP A 18 4.24 27.74 19.65
CA TRP A 18 4.85 29.05 19.86
C TRP A 18 5.38 29.59 18.55
N ILE A 19 4.92 30.78 18.19
CA ILE A 19 5.18 31.37 16.87
C ILE A 19 5.63 32.82 16.96
N ILE A 20 6.24 33.28 15.88
CA ILE A 20 6.44 34.69 15.55
C ILE A 20 5.49 34.99 14.39
N ALA A 21 4.54 35.89 14.60
CA ALA A 21 3.61 36.34 13.58
C ALA A 21 4.15 37.62 12.93
N GLU A 22 4.26 37.59 11.61
CA GLU A 22 4.59 38.77 10.80
C GLU A 22 3.32 39.44 10.31
N PHE A 23 3.26 40.76 10.43
CA PHE A 23 2.14 41.59 10.01
C PHE A 23 2.53 42.58 8.91
N ASP A 24 1.62 42.81 7.96
CA ASP A 24 1.73 43.90 7.00
C ASP A 24 1.39 45.27 7.62
N ASP A 25 1.48 46.33 6.82
CA ASP A 25 1.18 47.71 7.21
C ASP A 25 -0.31 47.97 7.52
N GLN A 26 -1.19 47.04 7.15
CA GLN A 26 -2.62 47.05 7.46
C GLN A 26 -2.94 46.20 8.70
N GLY A 27 -1.94 45.59 9.33
CA GLY A 27 -2.10 44.72 10.49
C GLY A 27 -2.66 43.34 10.16
N ARG A 28 -2.52 42.88 8.91
CA ARG A 28 -2.88 41.52 8.50
C ARG A 28 -1.70 40.57 8.68
N ILE A 29 -1.98 39.34 9.10
CA ILE A 29 -0.98 38.29 9.23
C ILE A 29 -0.54 37.87 7.82
N VAL A 30 0.76 37.97 7.56
CA VAL A 30 1.37 37.53 6.30
C VAL A 30 2.12 36.22 6.45
N LYS A 31 2.62 35.92 7.65
CA LYS A 31 3.39 34.70 7.91
C LYS A 31 3.35 34.32 9.39
N LEU A 32 3.38 33.02 9.66
CA LEU A 32 3.74 32.47 10.96
C LEU A 32 5.06 31.72 10.85
N LEU A 33 6.00 32.03 11.73
CA LEU A 33 7.29 31.36 11.88
C LEU A 33 7.35 30.63 13.21
N PRO A 34 8.11 29.53 13.33
CA PRO A 34 8.33 28.91 14.62
C PRO A 34 9.15 29.83 15.54
N ASP A 35 8.77 29.93 16.82
CA ASP A 35 9.63 30.54 17.83
C ASP A 35 10.65 29.50 18.32
N GLU A 36 11.79 29.40 17.63
CA GLU A 36 12.86 28.44 17.94
C GLU A 36 13.41 28.56 19.37
N GLY A 37 13.19 29.71 20.03
CA GLY A 37 13.55 29.91 21.43
C GLY A 37 12.57 29.31 22.45
N SER A 38 11.50 28.68 21.99
CA SER A 38 10.43 28.10 22.81
C SER A 38 10.53 26.56 22.88
N PRO A 39 10.07 25.91 23.97
CA PRO A 39 10.05 24.44 24.08
C PRO A 39 9.33 23.70 22.94
N MET A 40 8.42 24.37 22.21
CA MET A 40 7.74 23.86 21.01
C MET A 40 7.93 24.82 19.83
N GLY A 41 9.17 25.15 19.50
CA GLY A 41 9.54 25.96 18.34
C GLY A 41 9.33 25.25 16.99
N ILE A 42 8.12 24.73 16.76
CA ILE A 42 7.71 24.06 15.54
C ILE A 42 6.47 24.73 14.95
N THR A 43 6.34 24.70 13.63
CA THR A 43 5.13 25.12 12.90
C THR A 43 4.78 24.07 11.86
N CYS A 44 3.49 23.76 11.71
CA CYS A 44 3.00 22.85 10.67
C CYS A 44 2.76 23.58 9.34
N LYS A 45 2.48 22.82 8.27
CA LYS A 45 2.14 23.38 6.95
C LYS A 45 0.91 24.28 6.95
N LEU A 46 -0.07 24.03 7.83
CA LEU A 46 -1.23 24.92 7.97
C LEU A 46 -0.83 26.33 8.41
N ALA A 47 0.25 26.47 9.18
CA ALA A 47 0.75 27.77 9.61
C ALA A 47 1.36 28.59 8.46
N GLU A 48 1.89 27.92 7.42
CA GLU A 48 2.37 28.57 6.20
C GLU A 48 1.22 29.21 5.42
N HIS A 49 0.02 28.64 5.53
CA HIS A 49 -1.21 29.11 4.87
C HIS A 49 -2.15 29.89 5.81
N VAL A 50 -1.62 30.47 6.88
CA VAL A 50 -2.42 31.22 7.89
C VAL A 50 -3.29 32.32 7.27
N SER A 51 -2.79 33.01 6.25
CA SER A 51 -3.48 34.12 5.60
C SER A 51 -4.72 33.63 4.85
N ASP A 52 -4.59 32.52 4.14
CA ASP A 52 -5.68 31.88 3.41
C ASP A 52 -6.78 31.44 4.38
N ILE A 53 -6.41 30.91 5.55
CA ILE A 53 -7.36 30.45 6.57
C ILE A 53 -8.04 31.63 7.27
N VAL A 54 -7.28 32.61 7.76
CA VAL A 54 -7.79 33.72 8.56
C VAL A 54 -8.62 34.69 7.71
N TYR A 55 -8.28 34.84 6.43
CA TYR A 55 -8.91 35.78 5.52
C TYR A 55 -9.72 35.15 4.38
N SER A 56 -9.98 33.84 4.43
CA SER A 56 -10.88 33.17 3.50
C SER A 56 -12.24 33.87 3.42
N GLU A 57 -12.78 34.02 2.22
CA GLU A 57 -14.14 34.52 1.98
C GLU A 57 -15.21 33.58 2.55
N ASP A 58 -14.89 32.29 2.66
CA ASP A 58 -15.77 31.24 3.20
C ASP A 58 -15.66 31.09 4.72
N ARG A 59 -14.81 31.89 5.38
CA ARG A 59 -14.61 31.80 6.82
C ARG A 59 -15.91 32.07 7.59
N LEU A 60 -16.31 31.09 8.40
CA LEU A 60 -17.45 31.26 9.30
C LEU A 60 -17.10 32.22 10.44
N LEU A 61 -17.70 33.42 10.41
CA LEU A 61 -17.51 34.44 11.44
C LEU A 61 -18.51 34.33 12.60
N TYR A 62 -19.54 33.50 12.45
CA TYR A 62 -20.64 33.35 13.38
C TYR A 62 -21.03 31.88 13.49
N PRO A 63 -21.52 31.43 14.66
CA PRO A 63 -22.00 30.08 14.81
C PRO A 63 -23.26 29.88 13.95
N GLN A 64 -23.37 28.68 13.40
CA GLN A 64 -24.49 28.27 12.57
C GLN A 64 -25.07 26.95 13.07
N ARG A 65 -26.39 26.84 13.06
CA ARG A 65 -27.13 25.62 13.41
C ARG A 65 -27.73 24.99 12.16
N ARG A 66 -27.54 23.69 12.01
CA ARG A 66 -28.16 22.94 10.91
C ARG A 66 -29.68 22.89 11.08
N LYS A 67 -30.42 23.24 10.03
CA LYS A 67 -31.90 23.20 9.98
C LYS A 67 -32.44 21.89 9.40
N GLY A 68 -31.72 21.28 8.46
CA GLY A 68 -32.14 20.09 7.75
C GLY A 68 -31.43 18.80 8.18
N PRO A 69 -31.73 17.68 7.50
CA PRO A 69 -30.95 16.45 7.58
C PRO A 69 -29.45 16.69 7.38
N LYS A 70 -28.60 15.82 7.94
CA LYS A 70 -27.16 15.89 7.73
C LYS A 70 -26.86 15.79 6.22
N GLY A 71 -26.04 16.69 5.69
CA GLY A 71 -25.65 16.74 4.28
C GLY A 71 -26.42 17.74 3.41
N THR A 72 -27.51 18.35 3.89
CA THR A 72 -28.27 19.33 3.07
C THR A 72 -27.63 20.72 2.97
N LEU A 73 -26.61 20.99 3.76
CA LEU A 73 -25.96 22.31 3.89
C LEU A 73 -26.92 23.46 4.28
N GLU A 74 -28.10 23.12 4.80
CA GLU A 74 -29.06 24.11 5.29
C GLU A 74 -28.72 24.52 6.71
N PHE A 75 -28.20 25.74 6.85
CA PHE A 75 -27.81 26.32 8.13
C PHE A 75 -28.56 27.63 8.41
N GLU A 76 -28.83 27.89 9.69
CA GLU A 76 -29.22 29.21 10.17
C GLU A 76 -28.13 29.78 11.05
N ARG A 77 -27.92 31.09 10.95
CA ARG A 77 -27.08 31.79 11.90
C ARG A 77 -27.77 31.80 13.27
N ILE A 78 -26.98 31.52 14.31
CA ILE A 78 -27.39 31.65 15.71
C ILE A 78 -26.41 32.56 16.44
N THR A 79 -26.74 32.94 17.67
CA THR A 79 -25.83 33.64 18.58
C THR A 79 -24.86 32.66 19.23
N TRP A 80 -23.74 33.17 19.73
CA TRP A 80 -22.81 32.37 20.54
C TRP A 80 -23.47 31.81 21.79
N GLN A 81 -24.33 32.58 22.45
CA GLN A 81 -25.05 32.12 23.63
C GLN A 81 -25.95 30.92 23.30
N GLU A 82 -26.74 31.01 22.23
CA GLU A 82 -27.57 29.89 21.76
C GLU A 82 -26.73 28.66 21.41
N ALA A 83 -25.56 28.84 20.79
CA ALA A 83 -24.66 27.74 20.46
C ALA A 83 -24.13 27.06 21.73
N TYR A 84 -23.69 27.84 22.71
CA TYR A 84 -23.21 27.32 23.99
C TYR A 84 -24.32 26.60 24.76
N ASP A 85 -25.50 27.21 24.86
CA ASP A 85 -26.63 26.64 25.58
C ASP A 85 -27.05 25.31 24.97
N GLU A 86 -27.11 25.22 23.64
CA GLU A 86 -27.45 23.98 22.91
C GLU A 86 -26.41 22.88 23.15
N ILE A 87 -25.12 23.19 23.04
CA ILE A 87 -24.03 22.22 23.25
C ILE A 87 -24.05 21.73 24.70
N ALA A 88 -24.13 22.65 25.67
CA ALA A 88 -24.18 22.33 27.08
C ALA A 88 -25.41 21.48 27.44
N ALA A 89 -26.58 21.83 26.90
CA ALA A 89 -27.80 21.06 27.10
C ALA A 89 -27.66 19.61 26.59
N ARG A 90 -27.08 19.42 25.40
CA ARG A 90 -26.87 18.09 24.83
C ARG A 90 -25.86 17.26 25.62
N LEU A 91 -24.74 17.86 26.03
CA LEU A 91 -23.73 17.18 26.85
C LEU A 91 -24.29 16.78 28.21
N ASN A 92 -25.06 17.67 28.86
CA ASN A 92 -25.73 17.36 30.12
C ASN A 92 -26.76 16.22 29.95
N ALA A 93 -27.52 16.20 28.85
CA ALA A 93 -28.44 15.11 28.56
C ALA A 93 -27.72 13.76 28.35
N GLN A 94 -26.55 13.76 27.70
CA GLN A 94 -25.71 12.54 27.59
C GLN A 94 -25.19 12.09 28.96
N LYS A 95 -24.68 13.05 29.76
CA LYS A 95 -24.20 12.80 31.12
C LYS A 95 -25.28 12.22 32.03
N GLU A 96 -26.51 12.74 31.98
CA GLU A 96 -27.64 12.24 32.76
C GLU A 96 -28.03 10.82 32.36
N LYS A 97 -27.98 10.51 31.06
CA LYS A 97 -28.43 9.22 30.54
C LYS A 97 -27.40 8.10 30.69
N TYR A 98 -26.11 8.41 30.51
CA TYR A 98 -25.06 7.41 30.38
C TYR A 98 -23.90 7.58 31.37
N GLY A 99 -23.95 8.60 32.24
CA GLY A 99 -22.88 8.94 33.16
C GLY A 99 -21.89 10.00 32.60
N PRO A 100 -21.16 10.72 33.47
CA PRO A 100 -20.18 11.72 33.03
C PRO A 100 -19.05 11.14 32.17
N GLU A 101 -18.74 9.86 32.30
CA GLU A 101 -17.73 9.14 31.52
C GLU A 101 -18.11 9.00 30.04
N ALA A 102 -19.39 9.17 29.71
CA ALA A 102 -19.88 9.12 28.33
C ALA A 102 -19.51 10.37 27.50
N ALA A 103 -19.00 11.42 28.15
CA ALA A 103 -18.55 12.64 27.49
C ALA A 103 -17.03 12.80 27.64
N ALA A 104 -16.29 12.35 26.62
CA ALA A 104 -14.88 12.69 26.46
C ALA A 104 -14.76 13.99 25.64
N ILE A 105 -14.01 14.96 26.16
CA ILE A 105 -13.65 16.17 25.40
C ILE A 105 -12.31 15.89 24.73
N TYR A 106 -12.29 16.01 23.41
CA TYR A 106 -11.06 16.03 22.62
C TYR A 106 -10.66 17.48 22.35
N THR A 107 -9.56 17.94 22.95
CA THR A 107 -8.94 19.24 22.65
C THR A 107 -7.74 19.02 21.74
N GLY A 108 -8.02 18.72 20.48
CA GLY A 108 -7.08 18.59 19.37
C GLY A 108 -7.78 19.13 18.12
N VAL A 109 -7.13 19.90 17.25
CA VAL A 109 -7.17 19.42 15.86
C VAL A 109 -6.29 18.20 15.94
N GLY A 110 -6.88 17.03 15.83
CA GLY A 110 -6.04 15.87 15.78
C GLY A 110 -5.10 16.06 14.62
N THR A 111 -3.90 15.59 14.81
CA THR A 111 -3.19 14.71 13.90
C THR A 111 -4.07 13.64 13.19
N PHE A 112 -5.38 13.86 13.02
CA PHE A 112 -6.31 13.11 12.18
C PHE A 112 -6.13 13.42 10.69
N GLU A 113 -5.25 14.37 10.33
CA GLU A 113 -4.64 14.43 8.99
C GLU A 113 -3.35 13.59 8.88
N LEU A 114 -2.89 12.99 9.99
CA LEU A 114 -1.62 12.25 10.06
C LEU A 114 -1.78 10.76 10.41
N ALA A 115 -3.00 10.27 10.55
CA ALA A 115 -3.27 8.84 10.41
C ALA A 115 -3.43 8.53 8.91
N GLN A 116 -2.35 8.68 8.15
CA GLN A 116 -2.24 8.13 6.80
C GLN A 116 -2.11 6.62 6.88
N CYS A 117 -3.18 5.96 7.33
CA CYS A 117 -3.61 4.76 6.65
C CYS A 117 -4.77 5.26 5.81
N ASP A 118 -4.49 5.77 4.62
CA ASP A 118 -5.50 6.17 3.65
C ASP A 118 -6.20 4.89 3.18
N VAL A 119 -7.12 4.39 4.01
CA VAL A 119 -7.73 3.06 3.86
C VAL A 119 -8.67 3.03 2.66
N PHE A 120 -9.21 4.18 2.24
CA PHE A 120 -10.03 4.27 1.04
C PHE A 120 -10.05 5.68 0.43
N GLN A 121 -9.90 5.77 -0.89
CA GLN A 121 -9.95 7.01 -1.68
C GLN A 121 -11.19 7.05 -2.60
N PRO A 122 -12.39 7.36 -2.07
CA PRO A 122 -13.65 7.29 -2.84
C PRO A 122 -13.75 8.30 -4.00
N LYS A 123 -12.83 9.26 -4.09
CA LYS A 123 -12.81 10.32 -5.12
C LYS A 123 -11.47 10.37 -5.87
N GLY A 124 -10.81 9.21 -5.98
CA GLY A 124 -9.52 9.07 -6.64
C GLY A 124 -8.36 9.65 -5.83
N VAL A 125 -7.16 9.59 -6.41
CA VAL A 125 -5.87 9.85 -5.75
C VAL A 125 -5.63 11.27 -5.24
N HIS A 126 -6.47 12.24 -5.60
CA HIS A 126 -6.42 13.61 -5.09
C HIS A 126 -7.62 13.95 -4.20
N GLY A 127 -8.48 12.97 -3.95
CA GLY A 127 -9.67 13.09 -3.14
C GLY A 127 -9.37 13.05 -1.64
N PRO A 128 -10.39 13.32 -0.81
CA PRO A 128 -10.30 13.05 0.61
C PRO A 128 -10.38 11.54 0.89
N SER A 129 -9.61 11.09 1.87
CA SER A 129 -9.68 9.74 2.43
C SER A 129 -10.99 9.50 3.18
N GLU A 130 -11.50 8.28 3.14
CA GLU A 130 -12.67 7.84 3.90
C GLU A 130 -12.27 6.87 5.03
N VAL A 131 -12.85 7.07 6.21
CA VAL A 131 -12.67 6.14 7.34
C VAL A 131 -13.52 4.90 7.09
N VAL A 132 -12.86 3.75 7.02
CA VAL A 132 -13.51 2.44 6.84
C VAL A 132 -13.49 1.69 8.17
N ASP A 133 -14.67 1.24 8.62
CA ASP A 133 -14.76 0.28 9.71
C ASP A 133 -14.40 -1.12 9.18
N GLN A 134 -13.19 -1.57 9.49
CA GLN A 134 -12.69 -2.85 9.00
C GLN A 134 -13.47 -4.06 9.52
N ASN A 135 -14.17 -3.92 10.65
CA ASN A 135 -14.90 -5.00 11.31
C ASN A 135 -16.39 -5.05 10.92
N ALA A 136 -16.87 -4.10 10.10
CA ALA A 136 -18.27 -4.04 9.71
C ALA A 136 -18.70 -5.17 8.75
N PHE A 137 -17.74 -5.74 8.01
CA PHE A 137 -18.01 -6.83 7.08
C PHE A 137 -18.18 -8.16 7.82
N GLY A 138 -19.32 -8.82 7.61
CA GLY A 138 -19.64 -10.11 8.22
C GLY A 138 -19.06 -11.27 7.41
N TRP A 139 -17.80 -11.63 7.67
CA TRP A 139 -17.14 -12.79 7.07
C TRP A 139 -17.90 -14.09 7.34
N GLU A 140 -18.01 -14.94 6.31
CA GLU A 140 -18.66 -16.26 6.34
C GLU A 140 -17.66 -17.40 6.05
N ASP A 141 -16.37 -17.10 6.07
CA ASP A 141 -15.26 -18.00 5.74
C ASP A 141 -14.59 -18.61 6.98
N GLY A 142 -15.26 -18.65 8.14
CA GLY A 142 -14.66 -19.15 9.38
C GLY A 142 -14.23 -20.63 9.38
N GLY A 143 -14.53 -21.39 8.32
CA GLY A 143 -14.00 -22.73 8.08
C GLY A 143 -12.88 -22.81 7.03
N TRP A 144 -12.46 -21.66 6.49
CA TRP A 144 -11.38 -21.54 5.54
C TRP A 144 -10.04 -21.83 6.21
N GLY A 145 -9.22 -22.59 5.53
CA GLY A 145 -7.80 -22.75 5.81
C GLY A 145 -7.07 -22.70 4.49
N ASN A 146 -6.00 -21.91 4.44
CA ASN A 146 -5.22 -21.73 3.22
C ASN A 146 -4.77 -23.09 2.65
N ILE A 147 -4.77 -23.19 1.33
CA ILE A 147 -4.41 -24.41 0.60
C ILE A 147 -2.89 -24.62 0.71
N PRO A 148 -2.37 -25.86 0.83
CA PRO A 148 -0.93 -26.11 0.72
C PRO A 148 -0.36 -25.56 -0.59
N LEU A 149 0.83 -24.94 -0.55
CA LEU A 149 1.43 -24.32 -1.73
C LEU A 149 1.65 -25.30 -2.89
N GLU A 150 1.95 -26.57 -2.61
CA GLU A 150 2.11 -27.59 -3.65
C GLU A 150 0.83 -27.85 -4.48
N ASP A 151 -0.33 -27.44 -3.96
CA ASP A 151 -1.63 -27.57 -4.61
C ASP A 151 -2.08 -26.26 -5.30
N TYR A 152 -1.25 -25.20 -5.29
CA TYR A 152 -1.55 -23.94 -5.99
C TYR A 152 -1.46 -24.10 -7.52
N VAL A 153 -2.57 -23.81 -8.18
CA VAL A 153 -2.70 -23.66 -9.63
C VAL A 153 -3.24 -22.26 -9.86
N PHE A 154 -2.37 -21.37 -10.33
CA PHE A 154 -2.62 -19.93 -10.44
C PHE A 154 -3.51 -19.59 -11.64
N TYR A 155 -4.36 -18.58 -11.45
CA TYR A 155 -5.03 -17.84 -12.52
C TYR A 155 -4.86 -16.35 -12.28
N GLU A 156 -4.00 -15.71 -13.07
CA GLU A 156 -3.76 -14.27 -13.02
C GLU A 156 -4.98 -13.52 -13.60
N LEU A 157 -5.50 -12.55 -12.84
CA LEU A 157 -6.75 -11.88 -13.11
C LEU A 157 -6.59 -10.36 -12.96
N HIS A 158 -6.75 -9.66 -14.07
CA HIS A 158 -6.90 -8.20 -14.08
C HIS A 158 -8.39 -7.81 -13.93
N VAL A 159 -8.74 -7.25 -12.77
CA VAL A 159 -10.15 -6.97 -12.40
C VAL A 159 -10.85 -6.12 -13.46
N GLY A 160 -10.20 -5.06 -13.95
CA GLY A 160 -10.78 -4.12 -14.90
C GLY A 160 -11.02 -4.64 -16.31
N THR A 161 -10.52 -5.82 -16.68
CA THR A 161 -10.66 -6.40 -18.03
C THR A 161 -11.23 -7.82 -18.03
N PHE A 162 -11.26 -8.49 -16.88
CA PHE A 162 -11.79 -9.85 -16.75
C PHE A 162 -13.29 -9.93 -17.08
N THR A 163 -14.05 -8.90 -16.72
CA THR A 163 -15.48 -8.77 -17.01
C THR A 163 -15.79 -7.45 -17.73
N PRO A 164 -16.91 -7.35 -18.48
CA PRO A 164 -17.34 -6.08 -19.06
C PRO A 164 -17.53 -4.96 -18.04
N GLU A 165 -17.97 -5.30 -16.83
CA GLU A 165 -18.17 -4.38 -15.71
C GLU A 165 -16.85 -3.94 -15.10
N GLY A 166 -15.85 -4.82 -15.08
CA GLY A 166 -14.51 -4.52 -14.54
C GLY A 166 -14.50 -4.35 -13.02
N THR A 167 -15.26 -5.17 -12.28
CA THR A 167 -15.42 -5.04 -10.81
C THR A 167 -15.25 -6.38 -10.10
N PHE A 168 -14.98 -6.31 -8.79
CA PHE A 168 -14.93 -7.50 -7.92
C PHE A 168 -16.26 -8.27 -7.91
N GLU A 169 -17.39 -7.57 -7.84
CA GLU A 169 -18.71 -8.20 -7.81
C GLU A 169 -18.97 -9.02 -9.08
N ALA A 170 -18.63 -8.48 -10.24
CA ALA A 170 -18.79 -9.19 -11.51
C ALA A 170 -17.85 -10.41 -11.60
N ALA A 171 -16.63 -10.32 -11.05
CA ALA A 171 -15.71 -11.45 -11.05
C ALA A 171 -16.23 -12.66 -10.22
N ILE A 172 -17.00 -12.41 -9.16
CA ILE A 172 -17.63 -13.47 -8.35
C ILE A 172 -18.53 -14.38 -9.19
N GLU A 173 -19.21 -13.84 -10.21
CA GLU A 173 -20.10 -14.63 -11.08
C GLU A 173 -19.36 -15.71 -11.89
N HIS A 174 -18.02 -15.59 -12.02
CA HIS A 174 -17.18 -16.50 -12.78
C HIS A 174 -16.51 -17.60 -11.94
N ILE A 175 -16.76 -17.67 -10.62
CA ILE A 175 -16.24 -18.75 -9.78
C ILE A 175 -16.54 -20.15 -10.34
N PRO A 176 -17.76 -20.47 -10.85
CA PRO A 176 -18.03 -21.79 -11.42
C PRO A 176 -17.11 -22.13 -12.59
N TYR A 177 -16.75 -21.14 -13.41
CA TYR A 177 -15.81 -21.33 -14.52
C TYR A 177 -14.39 -21.61 -14.02
N LEU A 178 -13.90 -20.82 -13.06
CA LEU A 178 -12.56 -20.99 -12.49
C LEU A 178 -12.39 -22.37 -11.84
N ARG A 179 -13.44 -22.86 -11.17
CA ARG A 179 -13.45 -24.20 -10.59
C ARG A 179 -13.49 -25.32 -11.62
N ASP A 180 -14.30 -25.17 -12.68
CA ASP A 180 -14.35 -26.15 -13.77
C ASP A 180 -13.00 -26.25 -14.50
N LEU A 181 -12.29 -25.12 -14.63
CA LEU A 181 -10.94 -25.06 -15.18
C LEU A 181 -9.91 -25.81 -14.31
N GLY A 182 -10.16 -25.96 -13.01
CA GLY A 182 -9.26 -26.62 -12.06
C GLY A 182 -8.26 -25.68 -11.38
N VAL A 183 -8.51 -24.36 -11.42
CA VAL A 183 -7.74 -23.35 -10.68
C VAL A 183 -7.98 -23.53 -9.18
N THR A 184 -6.94 -23.33 -8.38
CA THR A 184 -7.04 -23.36 -6.91
C THR A 184 -6.65 -22.03 -6.26
N ALA A 185 -5.87 -21.19 -6.95
CA ALA A 185 -5.46 -19.88 -6.48
C ALA A 185 -5.69 -18.83 -7.57
N VAL A 186 -6.42 -17.75 -7.27
CA VAL A 186 -6.62 -16.64 -8.19
C VAL A 186 -5.70 -15.50 -7.79
N GLU A 187 -4.79 -15.13 -8.68
CA GLU A 187 -3.85 -14.02 -8.48
C GLU A 187 -4.42 -12.74 -9.05
N LEU A 188 -4.85 -11.84 -8.17
CA LEU A 188 -5.30 -10.51 -8.56
C LEU A 188 -4.09 -9.65 -8.87
N MET A 189 -4.07 -9.06 -10.07
CA MET A 189 -3.17 -7.92 -10.36
C MET A 189 -3.42 -6.77 -9.37
N PRO A 190 -2.50 -5.81 -9.19
CA PRO A 190 -2.56 -4.89 -8.07
C PRO A 190 -3.86 -4.09 -8.02
N VAL A 191 -4.49 -4.12 -6.84
CA VAL A 191 -5.80 -3.50 -6.60
C VAL A 191 -5.73 -2.23 -5.76
N SER A 192 -4.52 -1.81 -5.39
CA SER A 192 -4.31 -0.58 -4.64
C SER A 192 -4.74 0.64 -5.46
N GLN A 193 -4.97 1.78 -4.81
CA GLN A 193 -5.47 2.96 -5.49
C GLN A 193 -4.42 3.54 -6.45
N PHE A 194 -4.82 3.71 -7.71
CA PHE A 194 -4.06 4.35 -8.78
C PHE A 194 -4.87 5.49 -9.42
N PRO A 195 -4.24 6.37 -10.21
CA PRO A 195 -4.90 7.46 -10.92
C PRO A 195 -5.86 6.98 -12.01
N GLY A 196 -7.06 7.56 -12.04
CA GLY A 196 -8.06 7.29 -13.07
C GLY A 196 -8.76 5.94 -12.91
N THR A 197 -9.31 5.44 -14.03
CA THR A 197 -10.24 4.29 -14.03
C THR A 197 -9.72 3.07 -14.77
N ARG A 198 -8.54 3.16 -15.40
CA ARG A 198 -7.94 2.09 -16.20
C ARG A 198 -6.44 2.12 -16.01
N ASN A 199 -5.93 1.09 -15.36
CA ASN A 199 -4.51 0.84 -15.12
C ASN A 199 -4.34 -0.66 -14.89
N TRP A 200 -3.17 -1.21 -15.18
CA TRP A 200 -2.86 -2.59 -14.79
C TRP A 200 -2.72 -2.76 -13.28
N GLY A 201 -2.43 -1.68 -12.57
CA GLY A 201 -2.26 -1.64 -11.12
C GLY A 201 -0.86 -1.20 -10.69
N TYR A 202 0.13 -1.14 -11.57
CA TYR A 202 1.50 -0.85 -11.14
C TYR A 202 1.76 0.63 -10.79
N ASP A 203 0.90 1.55 -11.25
CA ASP A 203 0.97 2.98 -10.88
C ASP A 203 0.24 3.31 -9.54
N CYS A 204 0.17 2.35 -8.61
CA CYS A 204 -0.48 2.55 -7.31
C CYS A 204 0.27 3.55 -6.43
N VAL A 205 -0.48 4.37 -5.70
CA VAL A 205 0.08 5.42 -4.83
C VAL A 205 -0.43 5.39 -3.39
N TYR A 206 -1.47 4.60 -3.10
CA TYR A 206 -1.96 4.34 -1.74
C TYR A 206 -1.99 2.84 -1.44
N PRO A 207 -0.92 2.27 -0.86
CA PRO A 207 -0.83 0.82 -0.61
C PRO A 207 -1.95 0.24 0.26
N PHE A 208 -2.58 1.04 1.12
CA PHE A 208 -3.66 0.60 2.02
C PHE A 208 -5.07 0.82 1.44
N SER A 209 -5.21 1.45 0.27
CA SER A 209 -6.51 1.78 -0.32
C SER A 209 -6.83 0.85 -1.46
N VAL A 210 -7.93 0.10 -1.36
CA VAL A 210 -8.49 -0.63 -2.51
C VAL A 210 -9.07 0.36 -3.52
N HIS A 211 -8.81 0.14 -4.81
CA HIS A 211 -9.30 0.96 -5.91
C HIS A 211 -10.83 1.09 -5.88
N GLU A 212 -11.31 2.33 -5.87
CA GLU A 212 -12.73 2.68 -5.83
C GLU A 212 -13.50 2.20 -7.07
N GLY A 213 -12.86 2.25 -8.24
CA GLY A 213 -13.44 1.81 -9.51
C GLY A 213 -13.73 0.31 -9.57
N TYR A 214 -12.96 -0.51 -8.86
CA TYR A 214 -13.16 -1.97 -8.80
C TYR A 214 -14.26 -2.40 -7.81
N GLY A 215 -14.76 -1.46 -7.00
CA GLY A 215 -15.78 -1.71 -5.97
C GLY A 215 -15.30 -1.43 -4.54
N GLY A 216 -14.06 -0.93 -4.38
CA GLY A 216 -13.50 -0.52 -3.10
C GLY A 216 -13.34 -1.66 -2.09
N PRO A 217 -13.10 -1.34 -0.81
CA PRO A 217 -12.75 -2.33 0.21
C PRO A 217 -13.86 -3.35 0.45
N GLU A 218 -15.13 -2.94 0.43
CA GLU A 218 -16.24 -3.87 0.62
C GLU A 218 -16.39 -4.86 -0.55
N GLY A 219 -16.13 -4.42 -1.78
CA GLY A 219 -16.14 -5.27 -2.97
C GLY A 219 -15.05 -6.35 -2.91
N LEU A 220 -13.82 -5.98 -2.52
CA LEU A 220 -12.73 -6.94 -2.38
C LEU A 220 -13.05 -7.99 -1.29
N LYS A 221 -13.56 -7.55 -0.13
CA LYS A 221 -13.98 -8.48 0.94
C LYS A 221 -15.06 -9.45 0.47
N ARG A 222 -16.05 -8.99 -0.31
CA ARG A 222 -17.06 -9.88 -0.92
C ARG A 222 -16.44 -10.91 -1.84
N LEU A 223 -15.49 -10.50 -2.69
CA LEU A 223 -14.81 -11.41 -3.60
C LEU A 223 -14.04 -12.48 -2.83
N VAL A 224 -13.19 -12.08 -1.89
CA VAL A 224 -12.39 -13.02 -1.10
C VAL A 224 -13.30 -14.01 -0.36
N ASN A 225 -14.32 -13.50 0.33
CA ASN A 225 -15.28 -14.34 1.04
C ASN A 225 -16.01 -15.33 0.11
N ALA A 226 -16.36 -14.91 -1.11
CA ALA A 226 -17.00 -15.79 -2.08
C ALA A 226 -16.04 -16.88 -2.60
N PHE A 227 -14.77 -16.53 -2.82
CA PHE A 227 -13.74 -17.45 -3.30
C PHE A 227 -13.43 -18.50 -2.23
N HIS A 228 -13.24 -18.08 -0.98
CA HIS A 228 -13.02 -18.99 0.15
C HIS A 228 -14.16 -19.99 0.34
N LYS A 229 -15.41 -19.54 0.23
CA LYS A 229 -16.60 -20.43 0.32
C LYS A 229 -16.62 -21.51 -0.75
N GLU A 230 -15.93 -21.28 -1.86
CA GLU A 230 -15.86 -22.18 -3.01
C GLU A 230 -14.52 -22.92 -3.12
N GLY A 231 -13.64 -22.77 -2.12
CA GLY A 231 -12.39 -23.52 -2.07
C GLY A 231 -11.26 -22.90 -2.89
N LEU A 232 -11.31 -21.60 -3.18
CA LEU A 232 -10.31 -20.89 -3.99
C LEU A 232 -9.52 -19.92 -3.10
N ALA A 233 -8.20 -20.03 -3.16
CA ALA A 233 -7.29 -19.07 -2.53
C ALA A 233 -7.21 -17.77 -3.33
N VAL A 234 -6.97 -16.65 -2.65
CA VAL A 234 -6.76 -15.34 -3.27
C VAL A 234 -5.33 -14.88 -3.03
N VAL A 235 -4.59 -14.72 -4.11
CA VAL A 235 -3.25 -14.13 -4.13
C VAL A 235 -3.37 -12.68 -4.57
N LEU A 236 -2.69 -11.76 -3.90
CA LEU A 236 -2.68 -10.34 -4.27
C LEU A 236 -1.29 -9.89 -4.71
N ASP A 237 -1.20 -9.34 -5.92
CA ASP A 237 -0.02 -8.65 -6.40
C ASP A 237 0.14 -7.29 -5.69
N VAL A 238 1.31 -7.05 -5.10
CA VAL A 238 1.64 -5.83 -4.34
C VAL A 238 2.96 -5.22 -4.80
N VAL A 239 2.98 -3.89 -4.88
CA VAL A 239 4.12 -3.13 -5.40
C VAL A 239 4.84 -2.43 -4.25
N TYR A 240 5.97 -3.00 -3.83
CA TYR A 240 6.82 -2.46 -2.74
C TYR A 240 8.17 -1.92 -3.23
N ASN A 241 8.43 -1.94 -4.53
CA ASN A 241 9.68 -1.46 -5.12
C ASN A 241 9.62 0.03 -5.55
N HIS A 242 8.43 0.54 -5.85
CA HIS A 242 8.19 1.95 -6.21
C HIS A 242 6.75 2.36 -5.85
N LEU A 243 6.40 3.65 -6.09
CA LEU A 243 5.02 4.11 -6.15
C LEU A 243 4.78 4.87 -7.46
N GLY A 244 3.52 4.90 -7.89
CA GLY A 244 3.10 5.56 -9.12
C GLY A 244 3.41 7.06 -9.17
N PRO A 245 3.48 7.64 -10.38
CA PRO A 245 3.98 9.00 -10.59
C PRO A 245 2.97 10.12 -10.27
N GLU A 246 1.69 9.80 -10.08
CA GLU A 246 0.62 10.78 -9.86
C GLU A 246 -0.18 10.45 -8.60
N GLY A 247 -0.34 11.43 -7.70
CA GLY A 247 -1.16 11.29 -6.48
C GLY A 247 -0.42 10.71 -5.27
N ASN A 248 0.88 10.43 -5.39
CA ASN A 248 1.72 10.06 -4.26
C ASN A 248 2.14 11.31 -3.46
N TYR A 249 1.76 11.37 -2.19
CA TYR A 249 2.10 12.47 -1.27
C TYR A 249 3.07 12.07 -0.16
N LEU A 250 3.52 10.80 -0.07
CA LEU A 250 4.31 10.29 1.06
C LEU A 250 5.60 11.09 1.30
N GLY A 251 6.24 11.57 0.24
CA GLY A 251 7.46 12.39 0.33
C GLY A 251 7.26 13.74 1.04
N SER A 252 6.01 14.19 1.21
CA SER A 252 5.69 15.38 2.01
C SER A 252 5.67 15.13 3.51
N PHE A 253 5.59 13.86 3.95
CA PHE A 253 5.43 13.46 5.35
C PHE A 253 6.72 12.91 5.97
N GLY A 254 7.59 12.32 5.16
CA GLY A 254 8.83 11.74 5.64
C GLY A 254 9.72 11.26 4.50
N PRO A 255 10.91 10.72 4.84
CA PRO A 255 11.88 10.25 3.87
C PRO A 255 11.50 8.87 3.32
N TYR A 256 10.32 8.73 2.70
CA TYR A 256 9.84 7.48 2.10
C TYR A 256 10.66 7.05 0.87
N PHE A 257 11.33 8.00 0.23
CA PHE A 257 12.12 7.78 -0.98
C PHE A 257 13.58 8.13 -0.76
N THR A 258 14.45 7.53 -1.58
CA THR A 258 15.89 7.72 -1.52
C THR A 258 16.45 8.02 -2.90
N ASP A 259 17.48 8.86 -2.95
CA ASP A 259 18.25 9.17 -4.17
C ASP A 259 19.46 8.24 -4.36
N ARG A 260 19.69 7.32 -3.41
CA ARG A 260 20.79 6.34 -3.46
C ARG A 260 20.64 5.34 -4.60
N TYR A 261 19.40 5.06 -4.98
CA TYR A 261 19.04 4.06 -5.98
C TYR A 261 18.02 4.65 -6.95
N GLN A 262 17.91 4.03 -8.12
CA GLN A 262 16.92 4.39 -9.12
C GLN A 262 16.23 3.13 -9.61
N THR A 263 14.90 3.18 -9.66
CA THR A 263 14.11 2.16 -10.35
C THR A 263 13.75 2.64 -11.75
N PRO A 264 13.39 1.74 -12.68
CA PRO A 264 12.86 2.14 -13.99
C PRO A 264 11.54 2.90 -13.93
N TRP A 265 10.79 2.82 -12.82
CA TRP A 265 9.40 3.26 -12.71
C TRP A 265 9.21 4.53 -11.85
N GLY A 266 10.20 4.88 -11.03
CA GLY A 266 10.14 6.04 -10.15
C GLY A 266 11.26 6.06 -9.11
N ASP A 267 11.11 6.95 -8.13
CA ASP A 267 12.05 7.03 -7.00
C ASP A 267 12.03 5.72 -6.21
N ALA A 268 13.21 5.25 -5.81
CA ALA A 268 13.32 4.05 -4.99
C ALA A 268 12.82 4.30 -3.56
N ILE A 269 12.18 3.28 -2.98
CA ILE A 269 11.74 3.33 -1.58
C ILE A 269 12.95 3.29 -0.64
N ASN A 270 12.91 4.09 0.42
CA ASN A 270 13.97 4.21 1.41
C ASN A 270 13.91 3.10 2.47
N PHE A 271 14.54 1.96 2.20
CA PHE A 271 14.63 0.85 3.17
C PHE A 271 15.93 0.81 3.99
N ASP A 272 16.97 1.57 3.60
CA ASP A 272 18.31 1.52 4.25
C ASP A 272 18.93 2.89 4.60
N GLY A 273 18.20 3.97 4.36
CA GLY A 273 18.62 5.34 4.60
C GLY A 273 18.23 5.91 5.95
N GLU A 274 18.46 7.21 6.12
CA GLU A 274 18.02 7.93 7.31
C GLU A 274 16.48 7.92 7.38
N GLY A 275 15.93 7.60 8.55
CA GLY A 275 14.48 7.49 8.76
C GLY A 275 13.81 6.29 8.09
N SER A 276 14.58 5.33 7.55
CA SER A 276 14.05 4.13 6.88
C SER A 276 13.25 3.20 7.79
N GLY A 277 13.52 3.17 9.11
CA GLY A 277 12.82 2.30 10.04
C GLY A 277 11.29 2.40 9.94
N GLN A 278 10.75 3.63 9.94
CA GLN A 278 9.30 3.84 9.79
C GLN A 278 8.78 3.50 8.40
N VAL A 279 9.61 3.61 7.36
CA VAL A 279 9.26 3.23 5.99
C VAL A 279 9.16 1.70 5.88
N ARG A 280 10.09 0.96 6.49
CA ARG A 280 10.03 -0.50 6.61
C ARG A 280 8.76 -0.94 7.35
N ASP A 281 8.51 -0.36 8.51
CA ASP A 281 7.30 -0.63 9.31
C ASP A 281 6.02 -0.40 8.50
N PHE A 282 5.98 0.65 7.66
CA PHE A 282 4.83 0.96 6.82
C PHE A 282 4.50 -0.15 5.81
N PHE A 283 5.50 -0.67 5.10
CA PHE A 283 5.29 -1.73 4.11
C PHE A 283 5.07 -3.12 4.74
N ILE A 284 5.72 -3.41 5.87
CA ILE A 284 5.44 -4.64 6.63
C ILE A 284 4.00 -4.61 7.16
N SER A 285 3.57 -3.47 7.72
CA SER A 285 2.19 -3.28 8.17
C SER A 285 1.19 -3.37 7.02
N ASN A 286 1.56 -2.98 5.80
CA ASN A 286 0.71 -3.12 4.63
C ASN A 286 0.47 -4.59 4.26
N ALA A 287 1.53 -5.41 4.29
CA ALA A 287 1.38 -6.84 4.04
C ALA A 287 0.48 -7.52 5.10
N GLN A 288 0.67 -7.19 6.38
CA GLN A 288 -0.18 -7.67 7.47
C GLN A 288 -1.63 -7.18 7.33
N PHE A 289 -1.83 -5.96 6.87
CA PHE A 289 -3.16 -5.38 6.63
C PHE A 289 -3.97 -6.19 5.62
N TRP A 290 -3.35 -6.64 4.52
CA TRP A 290 -4.03 -7.48 3.53
C TRP A 290 -4.45 -8.83 4.12
N ALA A 291 -3.58 -9.47 4.91
CA ALA A 291 -3.93 -10.71 5.59
C ALA A 291 -5.05 -10.53 6.63
N HIS A 292 -4.92 -9.54 7.54
CA HIS A 292 -5.82 -9.41 8.68
C HIS A 292 -7.17 -8.79 8.35
N HIS A 293 -7.24 -7.87 7.38
CA HIS A 293 -8.47 -7.14 7.08
C HIS A 293 -9.18 -7.62 5.82
N PHE A 294 -8.47 -8.31 4.92
CA PHE A 294 -9.01 -8.81 3.66
C PHE A 294 -8.89 -10.32 3.51
N HIS A 295 -8.26 -11.02 4.45
CA HIS A 295 -8.07 -12.48 4.42
C HIS A 295 -7.33 -12.95 3.15
N ILE A 296 -6.39 -12.15 2.65
CA ILE A 296 -5.56 -12.55 1.50
C ILE A 296 -4.66 -13.74 1.89
N ASP A 297 -4.58 -14.74 1.03
CA ASP A 297 -3.89 -16.02 1.29
C ASP A 297 -2.40 -16.01 0.90
N ALA A 298 -2.03 -15.19 -0.08
CA ALA A 298 -0.64 -14.96 -0.44
C ALA A 298 -0.44 -13.57 -1.06
N LEU A 299 0.78 -13.03 -0.94
CA LEU A 299 1.19 -11.84 -1.68
C LEU A 299 2.19 -12.22 -2.76
N ARG A 300 1.95 -11.76 -3.98
CA ARG A 300 2.96 -11.73 -5.04
C ARG A 300 3.64 -10.36 -5.00
N LEU A 301 4.93 -10.36 -4.68
CA LEU A 301 5.74 -9.15 -4.52
C LEU A 301 6.33 -8.79 -5.89
N ASP A 302 5.86 -7.66 -6.43
CA ASP A 302 6.32 -7.14 -7.71
C ASP A 302 7.79 -6.72 -7.67
N ALA A 303 8.50 -7.12 -8.72
CA ALA A 303 9.88 -6.77 -9.04
C ALA A 303 10.77 -6.62 -7.80
N VAL A 304 10.94 -7.68 -7.01
CA VAL A 304 11.72 -7.62 -5.75
C VAL A 304 13.19 -7.26 -5.98
N HIS A 305 13.67 -7.39 -7.21
CA HIS A 305 14.98 -6.94 -7.65
C HIS A 305 15.13 -5.41 -7.73
N GLY A 306 14.01 -4.67 -7.74
CA GLY A 306 13.94 -3.22 -7.55
C GLY A 306 13.82 -2.79 -6.07
N ILE A 307 13.75 -3.73 -5.13
CA ILE A 307 13.78 -3.44 -3.69
C ILE A 307 15.24 -3.42 -3.24
N PHE A 308 15.75 -2.21 -3.01
CA PHE A 308 17.14 -2.00 -2.60
C PHE A 308 17.25 -1.86 -1.09
N ASP A 309 18.08 -2.69 -0.47
CA ASP A 309 18.34 -2.61 0.97
C ASP A 309 19.73 -3.18 1.34
N GLN A 310 20.59 -2.33 1.88
CA GLN A 310 21.92 -2.70 2.39
C GLN A 310 21.97 -2.80 3.91
N SER A 311 20.83 -2.78 4.59
CA SER A 311 20.77 -3.05 6.03
C SER A 311 21.32 -4.44 6.35
N PRO A 312 21.84 -4.67 7.58
CA PRO A 312 22.31 -6.00 7.99
C PRO A 312 21.25 -7.10 7.82
N GLU A 313 19.98 -6.72 7.90
CA GLU A 313 18.82 -7.57 7.64
C GLU A 313 17.99 -6.96 6.50
N HIS A 314 17.88 -7.70 5.41
CA HIS A 314 17.14 -7.26 4.23
C HIS A 314 15.64 -7.20 4.52
N ILE A 315 14.94 -6.20 4.00
CA ILE A 315 13.50 -5.97 4.23
C ILE A 315 12.64 -7.17 3.84
N LEU A 316 13.01 -7.90 2.78
CA LEU A 316 12.31 -9.14 2.40
C LEU A 316 12.41 -10.24 3.46
N LYS A 317 13.54 -10.34 4.17
CA LYS A 317 13.71 -11.26 5.30
C LYS A 317 12.85 -10.82 6.48
N GLU A 318 12.92 -9.54 6.84
CA GLU A 318 12.12 -8.96 7.94
C GLU A 318 10.62 -9.07 7.68
N LEU A 319 10.19 -8.83 6.43
CA LEU A 319 8.81 -9.01 5.97
C LEU A 319 8.37 -10.47 6.13
N ASN A 320 9.17 -11.43 5.65
CA ASN A 320 8.86 -12.85 5.78
C ASN A 320 8.71 -13.28 7.24
N GLU A 321 9.65 -12.90 8.10
CA GLU A 321 9.60 -13.24 9.53
C GLU A 321 8.36 -12.61 10.19
N SER A 322 8.04 -11.35 9.88
CA SER A 322 6.85 -10.65 10.40
C SER A 322 5.52 -11.27 9.94
N ILE A 323 5.45 -11.76 8.70
CA ILE A 323 4.25 -12.42 8.15
C ILE A 323 4.06 -13.81 8.78
N ARG A 324 5.13 -14.61 8.90
CA ARG A 324 5.07 -15.95 9.52
C ARG A 324 4.73 -15.91 11.00
N GLU A 325 5.08 -14.84 11.70
CA GLU A 325 4.72 -14.67 13.12
C GLU A 325 3.24 -14.32 13.32
N SER A 326 2.57 -13.77 12.30
CA SER A 326 1.25 -13.14 12.46
C SER A 326 0.14 -13.74 11.61
N THR A 327 0.46 -14.59 10.64
CA THR A 327 -0.48 -15.11 9.63
C THR A 327 -0.01 -16.44 9.05
N ASP A 328 -0.91 -17.15 8.37
CA ASP A 328 -0.60 -18.30 7.50
C ASP A 328 -0.48 -17.89 6.01
N MET A 329 -0.23 -16.61 5.74
CA MET A 329 -0.14 -16.05 4.39
C MET A 329 1.23 -16.39 3.77
N TYR A 330 1.24 -16.75 2.48
CA TYR A 330 2.48 -17.01 1.75
C TYR A 330 3.04 -15.75 1.06
N LEU A 331 4.35 -15.72 0.82
CA LEU A 331 5.00 -14.67 0.05
C LEU A 331 5.66 -15.25 -1.20
N ILE A 332 5.30 -14.71 -2.36
CA ILE A 332 5.74 -15.13 -3.69
C ILE A 332 6.49 -13.95 -4.31
N ALA A 333 7.66 -14.17 -4.89
CA ALA A 333 8.46 -13.09 -5.47
C ALA A 333 8.48 -13.12 -7.00
N GLU A 334 8.36 -11.95 -7.62
CA GLU A 334 8.87 -11.72 -8.97
C GLU A 334 10.31 -11.21 -8.91
N SER A 335 11.27 -12.00 -9.41
CA SER A 335 12.69 -11.63 -9.38
C SER A 335 13.38 -11.93 -10.70
N ASP A 336 14.05 -10.92 -11.25
CA ASP A 336 14.81 -11.00 -12.48
C ASP A 336 16.33 -11.20 -12.23
N LEU A 337 16.71 -11.67 -11.03
CA LEU A 337 18.12 -11.82 -10.62
C LEU A 337 18.66 -13.24 -10.77
N ASN A 338 17.78 -14.23 -10.90
CA ASN A 338 18.12 -15.66 -10.78
C ASN A 338 19.00 -15.95 -9.55
N ASP A 339 18.67 -15.32 -8.42
CA ASP A 339 19.42 -15.45 -7.17
C ASP A 339 18.62 -16.29 -6.16
N PRO A 340 19.11 -17.48 -5.75
CA PRO A 340 18.40 -18.36 -4.82
C PRO A 340 18.09 -17.69 -3.48
N ARG A 341 18.82 -16.64 -3.08
CA ARG A 341 18.62 -15.96 -1.80
C ARG A 341 17.17 -15.53 -1.55
N VAL A 342 16.39 -15.27 -2.60
CA VAL A 342 14.98 -14.87 -2.48
C VAL A 342 14.13 -15.95 -1.77
N ILE A 343 14.35 -17.21 -2.12
CA ILE A 343 13.54 -18.37 -1.67
C ILE A 343 14.32 -19.38 -0.82
N GLU A 344 15.63 -19.15 -0.64
CA GLU A 344 16.44 -19.91 0.31
C GLU A 344 15.99 -19.61 1.75
N ASP A 345 15.97 -20.62 2.62
CA ASP A 345 15.54 -20.45 4.00
C ASP A 345 16.43 -19.47 4.78
N THR A 346 15.84 -18.72 5.73
CA THR A 346 16.52 -17.67 6.50
C THR A 346 17.71 -18.15 7.33
N GLY A 347 17.75 -19.44 7.68
CA GLY A 347 18.84 -20.08 8.41
C GLY A 347 20.00 -20.58 7.54
N VAL A 348 19.85 -20.57 6.22
CA VAL A 348 20.90 -20.98 5.28
C VAL A 348 21.78 -19.77 4.98
N ILE A 349 23.09 -19.93 5.17
CA ILE A 349 24.10 -18.92 4.88
C ILE A 349 24.94 -19.43 3.71
N ASP A 350 25.05 -18.61 2.66
CA ASP A 350 25.84 -18.95 1.49
C ASP A 350 27.36 -18.70 1.71
N ASP A 351 28.17 -19.06 0.71
CA ASP A 351 29.63 -18.89 0.76
C ASP A 351 30.10 -17.43 0.90
N THR A 352 29.21 -16.45 0.66
CA THR A 352 29.49 -15.01 0.85
C THR A 352 29.16 -14.52 2.25
N GLY A 353 28.54 -15.37 3.07
CA GLY A 353 28.01 -15.01 4.39
C GLY A 353 26.62 -14.37 4.33
N ALA A 354 25.96 -14.35 3.16
CA ALA A 354 24.62 -13.82 3.00
C ALA A 354 23.57 -14.90 3.26
N GLY A 355 22.54 -14.57 4.04
CA GLY A 355 21.41 -15.46 4.33
C GLY A 355 20.33 -15.42 3.25
N GLY A 356 19.50 -16.46 3.21
CA GLY A 356 18.24 -16.44 2.47
C GLY A 356 17.19 -15.50 3.09
N TYR A 357 16.24 -15.03 2.28
CA TYR A 357 15.11 -14.22 2.72
C TYR A 357 13.92 -15.09 3.16
N GLY A 358 13.86 -16.33 2.68
CA GLY A 358 12.86 -17.33 3.07
C GLY A 358 11.46 -17.09 2.53
N LEU A 359 11.32 -16.34 1.42
CA LEU A 359 10.04 -16.27 0.71
C LEU A 359 9.65 -17.66 0.21
N ASP A 360 8.36 -17.90 0.06
CA ASP A 360 7.85 -19.24 -0.17
C ASP A 360 8.11 -19.71 -1.60
N LEU A 361 7.78 -18.87 -2.60
CA LEU A 361 7.94 -19.16 -4.02
C LEU A 361 8.59 -18.00 -4.79
N GLN A 362 9.12 -18.28 -5.97
CA GLN A 362 9.54 -17.27 -6.94
C GLN A 362 9.04 -17.60 -8.34
N TRP A 363 8.59 -16.60 -9.09
CA TRP A 363 8.38 -16.72 -10.53
C TRP A 363 9.69 -17.07 -11.25
N ASN A 364 9.59 -17.95 -12.24
CA ASN A 364 10.71 -18.46 -13.02
C ASN A 364 10.53 -18.19 -14.51
N ASP A 365 10.90 -16.99 -14.93
CA ASP A 365 10.80 -16.52 -16.31
C ASP A 365 11.65 -17.36 -17.28
N ASP A 366 12.77 -17.91 -16.82
CA ASP A 366 13.63 -18.81 -17.60
C ASP A 366 12.82 -19.98 -18.19
N PHE A 367 11.90 -20.56 -17.41
CA PHE A 367 11.01 -21.61 -17.91
C PHE A 367 10.11 -21.11 -19.04
N HIS A 368 9.41 -19.99 -18.81
CA HIS A 368 8.50 -19.37 -19.78
C HIS A 368 9.26 -19.04 -21.07
N HIS A 369 10.41 -18.38 -20.97
CA HIS A 369 11.21 -17.97 -22.13
C HIS A 369 11.71 -19.18 -22.93
N ALA A 370 12.17 -20.23 -22.25
CA ALA A 370 12.59 -21.46 -22.93
C ALA A 370 11.43 -22.14 -23.66
N LEU A 371 10.25 -22.21 -23.04
CA LEU A 371 9.06 -22.80 -23.67
C LEU A 371 8.58 -21.96 -24.86
N HIS A 372 8.42 -20.64 -24.67
CA HIS A 372 7.96 -19.71 -25.70
C HIS A 372 8.84 -19.74 -26.93
N THR A 373 10.16 -19.57 -26.76
CA THR A 373 11.12 -19.55 -27.88
C THR A 373 11.14 -20.86 -28.67
N LEU A 374 10.96 -22.01 -28.00
CA LEU A 374 10.84 -23.30 -28.68
C LEU A 374 9.56 -23.42 -29.53
N LEU A 375 8.47 -22.76 -29.13
CA LEU A 375 7.18 -22.81 -29.83
C LEU A 375 7.07 -21.74 -30.92
N THR A 376 7.60 -20.55 -30.70
CA THR A 376 7.40 -19.38 -31.57
C THR A 376 8.61 -19.06 -32.46
N SER A 377 9.80 -19.52 -32.07
CA SER A 377 11.08 -19.12 -32.68
C SER A 377 11.39 -17.61 -32.58
N GLU A 378 10.74 -16.87 -31.68
CA GLU A 378 11.13 -15.48 -31.40
C GLU A 378 12.51 -15.40 -30.76
N ASP A 379 13.29 -14.41 -31.17
CA ASP A 379 14.68 -14.17 -30.72
C ASP A 379 14.95 -12.70 -30.36
N MET A 380 13.90 -11.90 -30.17
CA MET A 380 14.00 -10.47 -29.86
C MET A 380 14.03 -10.23 -28.34
N GLY A 381 14.82 -9.25 -27.89
CA GLY A 381 14.91 -8.91 -26.46
C GLY A 381 15.57 -10.03 -25.66
N TYR A 382 15.01 -10.35 -24.49
CA TYR A 382 15.52 -11.42 -23.63
C TYR A 382 15.40 -12.82 -24.26
N TYR A 383 14.53 -13.02 -25.26
CA TYR A 383 14.38 -14.31 -25.94
C TYR A 383 15.63 -14.77 -26.68
N MET A 384 16.53 -13.86 -27.07
CA MET A 384 17.79 -14.20 -27.76
C MET A 384 18.72 -15.12 -26.95
N ASP A 385 18.49 -15.20 -25.64
CA ASP A 385 19.24 -16.02 -24.70
C ASP A 385 18.71 -17.48 -24.64
N PHE A 386 17.59 -17.77 -25.32
CA PHE A 386 16.90 -19.06 -25.26
C PHE A 386 16.75 -19.74 -26.63
N GLY A 387 15.93 -20.80 -26.73
CA GLY A 387 15.63 -21.49 -28.00
C GLY A 387 16.22 -22.91 -28.16
N ASP A 388 16.97 -23.44 -27.20
CA ASP A 388 17.45 -24.82 -27.21
C ASP A 388 16.59 -25.71 -26.29
N THR A 389 16.25 -26.93 -26.73
CA THR A 389 15.47 -27.88 -25.91
C THR A 389 16.13 -28.23 -24.56
N SER A 390 17.46 -28.12 -24.47
CA SER A 390 18.22 -28.29 -23.24
C SER A 390 17.94 -27.20 -22.21
N HIS A 391 17.53 -26.00 -22.63
CA HIS A 391 17.11 -24.93 -21.74
C HIS A 391 15.84 -25.34 -20.99
N LEU A 392 14.79 -25.76 -21.69
CA LEU A 392 13.56 -26.23 -21.06
C LEU A 392 13.82 -27.46 -20.16
N ALA A 393 14.65 -28.39 -20.62
CA ALA A 393 15.04 -29.55 -19.82
C ALA A 393 15.82 -29.18 -18.55
N LYS A 394 16.60 -28.11 -18.58
CA LYS A 394 17.31 -27.59 -17.40
C LYS A 394 16.33 -26.88 -16.47
N ALA A 395 15.46 -26.01 -16.98
CA ALA A 395 14.48 -25.30 -16.16
C ALA A 395 13.61 -26.27 -15.33
N LEU A 396 13.13 -27.34 -15.98
CA LEU A 396 12.34 -28.40 -15.33
C LEU A 396 13.09 -29.19 -14.24
N LYS A 397 14.43 -29.26 -14.30
CA LYS A 397 15.25 -30.04 -13.37
C LYS A 397 15.85 -29.21 -12.25
N GLU A 398 16.22 -27.98 -12.57
CA GLU A 398 17.10 -27.16 -11.73
C GLU A 398 16.47 -25.80 -11.38
N GLY A 399 15.31 -25.42 -11.94
CA GLY A 399 14.75 -24.08 -11.78
C GLY A 399 15.34 -23.11 -12.81
N PHE A 400 16.42 -22.41 -12.47
CA PHE A 400 17.03 -21.43 -13.39
C PHE A 400 17.88 -22.09 -14.48
N ILE A 401 17.75 -21.57 -15.70
CA ILE A 401 18.64 -21.87 -16.82
C ILE A 401 19.94 -21.06 -16.67
N TYR A 402 19.81 -19.76 -16.40
CA TYR A 402 20.95 -18.89 -16.13
C TYR A 402 21.39 -19.05 -14.68
N SER A 403 22.50 -19.77 -14.50
CA SER A 403 23.04 -20.17 -13.20
C SER A 403 24.51 -19.73 -13.02
N GLY A 404 24.86 -18.56 -13.56
CA GLY A 404 26.21 -17.97 -13.56
C GLY A 404 26.85 -17.85 -14.94
N GLN A 405 26.13 -18.21 -16.01
CA GLN A 405 26.63 -18.13 -17.39
C GLN A 405 26.50 -16.70 -17.94
N PHE A 406 27.22 -16.39 -19.01
CA PHE A 406 27.09 -15.08 -19.69
C PHE A 406 25.78 -15.00 -20.49
N SER A 407 24.97 -13.98 -20.21
CA SER A 407 23.76 -13.62 -20.95
C SER A 407 24.12 -12.64 -22.08
N ALA A 408 23.73 -12.95 -23.32
CA ALA A 408 23.96 -12.08 -24.46
C ALA A 408 23.05 -10.85 -24.42
N PHE A 409 21.81 -11.03 -23.95
CA PHE A 409 20.85 -9.94 -23.75
C PHE A 409 21.36 -8.93 -22.71
N ARG A 410 21.73 -9.40 -21.51
CA ARG A 410 22.18 -8.56 -20.39
C ARG A 410 23.62 -8.09 -20.53
N LYS A 411 24.42 -8.73 -21.40
CA LYS A 411 25.85 -8.48 -21.62
C LYS A 411 26.70 -8.67 -20.36
N GLN A 412 26.31 -9.59 -19.49
CA GLN A 412 26.99 -9.92 -18.24
C GLN A 412 26.71 -11.36 -17.79
N HIS A 413 27.46 -11.85 -16.80
CA HIS A 413 27.13 -13.10 -16.12
C HIS A 413 25.86 -12.96 -15.29
N HIS A 414 24.99 -13.96 -15.32
CA HIS A 414 23.67 -13.88 -14.71
C HIS A 414 23.28 -15.16 -13.97
N GLY A 415 22.64 -14.96 -12.82
CA GLY A 415 22.10 -15.99 -11.94
C GLY A 415 23.12 -16.81 -11.15
N ARG A 416 22.60 -17.68 -10.29
CA ARG A 416 23.36 -18.65 -9.48
C ARG A 416 22.70 -20.03 -9.55
N PRO A 417 23.43 -21.11 -9.26
CA PRO A 417 22.85 -22.46 -9.25
C PRO A 417 21.72 -22.65 -8.23
N THR A 418 20.69 -23.38 -8.62
CA THR A 418 19.48 -23.66 -7.82
C THR A 418 19.14 -25.14 -7.71
N ALA A 419 20.01 -26.03 -8.20
CA ALA A 419 19.77 -27.48 -8.21
C ALA A 419 19.64 -28.12 -6.81
N HIS A 420 20.04 -27.41 -5.74
CA HIS A 420 19.85 -27.83 -4.36
C HIS A 420 18.50 -27.45 -3.77
N LEU A 421 17.76 -26.53 -4.41
CA LEU A 421 16.43 -26.12 -3.99
C LEU A 421 15.37 -27.12 -4.46
N ASP A 422 14.25 -27.15 -3.74
CA ASP A 422 13.06 -27.88 -4.17
C ASP A 422 12.48 -27.23 -5.44
N PRO A 423 12.32 -27.96 -6.56
CA PRO A 423 11.69 -27.43 -7.77
C PRO A 423 10.28 -26.86 -7.54
N CYS A 424 9.56 -27.30 -6.50
CA CYS A 424 8.23 -26.80 -6.16
C CYS A 424 8.26 -25.35 -5.64
N ARG A 425 9.45 -24.77 -5.40
CA ARG A 425 9.63 -23.35 -5.04
C ARG A 425 9.51 -22.39 -6.22
N PHE A 426 9.40 -22.90 -7.45
CA PHE A 426 9.36 -22.09 -8.65
C PHE A 426 7.97 -22.09 -9.27
N VAL A 427 7.37 -20.90 -9.41
CA VAL A 427 6.14 -20.72 -10.19
C VAL A 427 6.52 -20.72 -11.66
N VAL A 428 5.97 -21.67 -12.40
CA VAL A 428 6.12 -21.78 -13.86
C VAL A 428 4.81 -21.44 -14.54
N PHE A 429 4.89 -20.78 -15.69
CA PHE A 429 3.72 -20.27 -16.40
C PHE A 429 3.96 -20.27 -17.92
N SER A 430 2.87 -20.12 -18.65
CA SER A 430 2.83 -19.88 -20.09
C SER A 430 1.84 -18.75 -20.32
N GLN A 431 2.32 -17.56 -20.66
CA GLN A 431 1.49 -16.38 -20.95
C GLN A 431 1.32 -16.18 -22.45
#